data_AF-A0A3L7TU66-F1
#
_entry.id   AF-A0A3L7TU66-F1
#
_cell.length_a   1.000
_cell.length_b   1.000
_cell.length_c   1.000
_cell.angle_alpha   90.00
_cell.angle_beta   90.00
_cell.angle_gamma   90.00
#
_symmetry.space_group_name_H-M   'P 1'
#
loop_
_entity.id
_entity.type
_entity.pdbx_description
1 polymer ?
#
loop_
_entity_poly.entity_id
_entity_poly.type
_entity_poly.pdbx_seq_one_letter_code
_entity_poly.pdbx_strand_id
1 'polypeptide(L)'
;DPSAPVFQSYINSRDFTFATNTAASGDLGPEGIQFVSALDSPTNQPLILLANEISGTLSIYQVNTTCDIVGDINEDCVVSAEDLATLLAGWGDCPAKGACQGDLNLDGVIDALDLALLLSNWS
;
A
#
# COMPACT_ATOMS: atom_id res chain seq x y z
N ASP A 1 -5.54 -13.92 0.94
CA ASP A 1 -5.22 -15.14 1.69
C ASP A 1 -4.89 -14.75 3.13
N PRO A 2 -5.73 -15.06 4.13
CA PRO A 2 -5.46 -14.69 5.53
C PRO A 2 -4.29 -15.46 6.15
N SER A 3 -3.76 -16.51 5.48
CA SER A 3 -2.71 -17.37 6.02
C SER A 3 -1.29 -16.87 5.77
N ALA A 4 -1.12 -15.85 4.94
CA ALA A 4 0.17 -15.23 4.63
C ALA A 4 0.10 -13.69 4.79
N PRO A 5 -0.02 -13.17 6.03
CA PRO A 5 -0.07 -11.74 6.25
C PRO A 5 1.27 -11.09 5.86
N VAL A 6 1.19 -9.99 5.12
CA VAL A 6 2.34 -9.15 4.79
C VAL A 6 2.24 -7.83 5.56
N PHE A 7 3.39 -7.27 5.93
CA PHE A 7 3.44 -5.94 6.51
C PHE A 7 3.19 -4.91 5.40
N GLN A 8 2.14 -4.10 5.54
CA GLN A 8 1.84 -3.02 4.58
C GLN A 8 2.39 -1.68 5.06
N SER A 9 2.10 -1.27 6.31
CA SER A 9 2.48 0.03 6.83
C SER A 9 2.44 0.11 8.36
N TYR A 10 3.06 1.15 8.91
CA TYR A 10 3.03 1.51 10.32
C TYR A 10 2.91 3.02 10.47
N ILE A 11 1.90 3.48 11.21
CA ILE A 11 1.68 4.89 11.53
C ILE A 11 1.64 5.03 13.04
N ASN A 12 2.35 6.03 13.55
CA ASN A 12 2.33 6.38 14.96
C ASN A 12 2.12 7.89 15.10
N SER A 13 0.95 8.30 15.57
CA SER A 13 0.59 9.70 15.81
C SER A 13 0.95 10.19 17.22
N ARG A 14 1.59 9.36 18.05
CA ARG A 14 2.03 9.73 19.40
C ARG A 14 3.35 10.50 19.35
N ASP A 15 3.39 11.61 20.06
CA ASP A 15 4.61 12.36 20.34
C ASP A 15 5.11 12.08 21.76
N PHE A 16 6.28 11.45 21.85
CA PHE A 16 6.91 11.06 23.12
C PHE A 16 7.68 12.20 23.80
N THR A 17 7.81 13.36 23.15
CA THR A 17 8.50 14.52 23.71
C THR A 17 7.61 15.32 24.67
N PHE A 18 6.30 15.10 24.63
CA PHE A 18 5.33 15.73 25.51
C PHE A 18 4.79 14.76 26.57
N ALA A 19 4.40 15.31 27.73
CA ALA A 19 3.75 14.54 28.77
C ALA A 19 2.39 14.03 28.30
N THR A 20 2.00 12.83 28.76
CA THR A 20 0.79 12.09 28.32
C THR A 20 -0.53 12.73 28.73
N ASN A 21 -0.49 13.89 29.41
CA ASN A 21 -1.65 14.66 29.85
C ASN A 21 -1.78 16.00 29.09
N THR A 22 -1.09 16.16 27.96
CA THR A 22 -1.17 17.36 27.13
C THR A 22 -1.72 17.02 25.75
N ALA A 23 -2.49 17.91 25.14
CA ALA A 23 -2.97 17.70 23.77
C ALA A 23 -1.81 17.56 22.74
N ALA A 24 -0.63 18.06 23.08
CA ALA A 24 0.56 17.96 22.24
C ALA A 24 1.16 16.54 22.18
N SER A 25 0.75 15.60 23.05
CA SER A 25 1.23 14.22 22.99
C SER A 25 0.68 13.39 21.82
N GLY A 26 -0.24 13.97 21.04
CA GLY A 26 -0.93 13.27 19.95
C GLY A 26 -1.98 12.27 20.48
N ASP A 27 -2.24 11.24 19.70
CA ASP A 27 -3.23 10.21 20.04
C ASP A 27 -2.69 9.21 21.06
N LEU A 28 -3.48 8.93 22.10
CA LEU A 28 -3.08 8.08 23.22
C LEU A 28 -4.13 7.03 23.56
N GLY A 29 -3.66 5.80 23.75
CA GLY A 29 -4.48 4.68 24.21
C GLY A 29 -5.56 4.28 23.22
N PRO A 30 -5.19 3.80 22.01
CA PRO A 30 -6.18 3.24 21.09
C PRO A 30 -6.79 1.96 21.66
N GLU A 31 -8.12 1.92 21.76
CA GLU A 31 -8.85 0.75 22.28
C GLU A 31 -9.91 0.23 21.31
N GLY A 32 -10.57 1.14 20.58
CA GLY A 32 -11.59 0.79 19.61
C GLY A 32 -11.07 0.90 18.19
N ILE A 33 -11.31 -0.13 17.36
CA ILE A 33 -11.05 -0.10 15.92
C ILE A 33 -12.30 -0.51 15.15
N GLN A 34 -12.70 0.28 14.16
CA GLN A 34 -13.82 -0.01 13.28
C GLN A 34 -13.41 0.19 11.82
N PHE A 35 -13.60 -0.85 11.01
CA PHE A 35 -13.47 -0.74 9.57
C PHE A 35 -14.78 -0.25 8.95
N VAL A 36 -14.69 0.68 8.01
CA VAL A 36 -15.80 1.17 7.19
C VAL A 36 -15.47 0.87 5.74
N SER A 37 -16.34 0.12 5.07
CA SER A 37 -16.14 -0.23 3.67
C SER A 37 -16.18 1.02 2.78
N ALA A 38 -15.62 0.95 1.58
CA ALA A 38 -15.73 2.02 0.59
C ALA A 38 -17.20 2.39 0.29
N LEU A 39 -18.10 1.40 0.28
CA LEU A 39 -19.53 1.57 -0.01
C LEU A 39 -20.26 2.37 1.07
N ASP A 40 -19.82 2.24 2.32
CA ASP A 40 -20.42 2.91 3.49
C ASP A 40 -19.71 4.24 3.83
N SER A 41 -18.68 4.61 3.07
CA SER A 41 -17.82 5.77 3.32
C SER A 41 -18.26 6.99 2.52
N PRO A 42 -18.30 8.20 3.11
CA PRO A 42 -18.65 9.42 2.39
C PRO A 42 -17.60 9.83 1.33
N THR A 43 -16.42 9.21 1.35
CA THR A 43 -15.33 9.47 0.40
C THR A 43 -15.22 8.43 -0.70
N ASN A 44 -16.07 7.39 -0.67
CA ASN A 44 -15.95 6.18 -1.50
C ASN A 44 -14.62 5.42 -1.34
N GLN A 45 -13.85 5.71 -0.29
CA GLN A 45 -12.62 5.01 0.05
C GLN A 45 -12.81 4.25 1.38
N PRO A 46 -12.21 3.06 1.55
CA PRO A 46 -12.29 2.34 2.82
C PRO A 46 -11.61 3.14 3.94
N LEU A 47 -12.19 3.13 5.14
CA LEU A 47 -11.69 3.87 6.30
C LEU A 47 -11.47 2.95 7.52
N ILE A 48 -10.51 3.32 8.36
CA ILE A 48 -10.34 2.79 9.71
C ILE A 48 -10.58 3.92 10.69
N LEU A 49 -11.56 3.74 11.57
CA LEU A 49 -11.80 4.62 12.71
C LEU A 49 -11.11 4.03 13.93
N LEU A 50 -10.29 4.84 14.60
CA LEU A 50 -9.54 4.44 15.78
C LEU A 50 -9.92 5.35 16.96
N ALA A 51 -10.53 4.77 17.98
CA ALA A 51 -10.91 5.49 19.20
C ALA A 51 -9.78 5.44 20.22
N ASN A 52 -9.28 6.61 20.60
CA ASN A 52 -8.21 6.79 21.57
C ASN A 52 -8.80 7.20 22.92
N GLU A 53 -8.89 6.23 23.84
CA GLU A 53 -9.55 6.39 25.15
C GLU A 53 -8.85 7.45 26.00
N ILE A 54 -7.52 7.46 26.01
CA ILE A 54 -6.73 8.30 26.92
C ILE A 54 -6.66 9.75 26.42
N SER A 55 -6.52 9.97 25.11
CA SER A 55 -6.55 11.33 24.54
C SER A 55 -7.97 11.84 24.29
N GLY A 56 -8.99 10.98 24.31
CA GLY A 56 -10.37 11.34 23.99
C GLY A 56 -10.57 11.73 22.51
N THR A 57 -9.70 11.25 21.62
CA THR A 57 -9.72 11.58 20.18
C THR A 57 -10.23 10.42 19.34
N LEU A 58 -10.74 10.74 18.15
CA LEU A 58 -11.06 9.76 17.11
C LEU A 58 -10.16 10.02 15.90
N SER A 59 -9.29 9.07 15.58
CA SER A 59 -8.44 9.14 14.40
C SER A 59 -9.13 8.43 13.23
N ILE A 60 -9.08 9.03 12.04
CA ILE A 60 -9.65 8.48 10.81
C ILE A 60 -8.52 8.27 9.81
N TYR A 61 -8.30 7.01 9.43
CA TYR A 61 -7.31 6.64 8.43
C TYR A 61 -8.02 6.16 7.18
N GLN A 62 -7.60 6.64 6.01
CA GLN A 62 -7.99 6.05 4.74
C GLN A 62 -7.10 4.84 4.46
N VAL A 63 -7.71 3.73 4.06
CA VAL A 63 -6.97 2.57 3.57
C VAL A 63 -6.91 2.68 2.06
N ASN A 64 -5.73 2.98 1.54
CA ASN A 64 -5.48 2.86 0.12
C ASN A 64 -5.28 1.38 -0.19
N THR A 65 -6.11 0.86 -1.11
CA THR A 65 -5.88 -0.45 -1.68
C THR A 65 -4.59 -0.37 -2.49
N THR A 66 -3.55 -1.07 -2.04
CA THR A 66 -2.40 -1.39 -2.88
C THR A 66 -2.77 -2.69 -3.58
N CYS A 67 -2.91 -2.64 -4.90
CA CYS A 67 -3.06 -3.85 -5.69
C CYS A 67 -1.67 -4.47 -5.83
N ASP A 68 -1.30 -5.33 -4.89
CA ASP A 68 -0.09 -6.16 -4.97
C ASP A 68 -0.32 -7.28 -5.99
N ILE A 69 -0.54 -6.92 -7.25
CA ILE A 69 -0.64 -7.85 -8.37
C ILE A 69 0.70 -7.85 -9.07
N VAL A 70 1.36 -9.01 -9.14
CA VAL A 70 2.61 -9.13 -9.88
C VAL A 70 2.33 -8.82 -11.35
N GLY A 71 2.94 -7.76 -11.87
CA GLY A 71 2.77 -7.33 -13.27
C GLY A 71 1.86 -6.12 -13.47
N ASP A 72 1.15 -5.64 -12.45
CA ASP A 72 0.54 -4.30 -12.44
C ASP A 72 1.64 -3.30 -12.12
N ILE A 73 2.20 -2.70 -13.15
CA ILE A 73 3.37 -1.80 -13.05
C ILE A 73 3.00 -0.34 -13.31
N ASN A 74 1.75 -0.05 -13.68
CA ASN A 74 1.21 1.32 -13.75
C ASN A 74 0.32 1.67 -12.53
N GLU A 75 0.11 0.74 -11.60
CA GLU A 75 -0.64 0.86 -10.35
C GLU A 75 -2.14 1.15 -10.54
N ASP A 76 -2.76 0.58 -11.58
CA ASP A 76 -4.17 0.79 -11.90
C ASP A 76 -5.11 -0.37 -11.46
N CYS A 77 -4.57 -1.37 -10.75
CA CYS A 77 -5.25 -2.57 -10.27
C CYS A 77 -5.65 -3.59 -11.34
N VAL A 78 -5.14 -3.50 -12.57
CA VAL A 78 -5.27 -4.52 -13.60
C VAL A 78 -3.91 -4.83 -14.24
N VAL A 79 -3.75 -6.04 -14.77
CA VAL A 79 -2.58 -6.39 -15.58
C VAL A 79 -3.00 -6.44 -17.04
N SER A 80 -2.66 -5.39 -17.77
CA SER A 80 -3.20 -5.13 -19.10
C SER A 80 -2.14 -4.72 -20.13
N ALA A 81 -2.61 -4.27 -21.29
CA ALA A 81 -1.74 -3.73 -22.32
C ALA A 81 -1.02 -2.44 -21.88
N GLU A 82 -1.54 -1.72 -20.89
CA GLU A 82 -0.90 -0.52 -20.35
C GLU A 82 0.35 -0.88 -19.53
N ASP A 83 0.30 -1.95 -18.75
CA ASP A 83 1.45 -2.54 -18.07
C ASP A 83 2.47 -3.07 -19.06
N LEU A 84 2.00 -3.80 -20.08
CA LEU A 84 2.89 -4.29 -21.12
C LEU A 84 3.64 -3.15 -21.82
N ALA A 85 2.95 -2.04 -22.12
CA ALA A 85 3.57 -0.87 -22.74
C ALA A 85 4.64 -0.27 -21.82
N THR A 86 4.36 -0.19 -20.52
CA THR A 86 5.31 0.29 -19.50
C THR A 86 6.52 -0.64 -19.39
N LEU A 87 6.33 -1.96 -19.46
CA LEU A 87 7.39 -2.97 -19.37
C LEU A 87 8.30 -2.87 -20.59
N LEU A 88 7.71 -2.79 -21.79
CA LEU A 88 8.45 -2.64 -23.04
C LEU A 88 9.20 -1.31 -23.14
N ALA A 89 8.68 -0.23 -22.53
CA ALA A 89 9.36 1.06 -22.49
C ALA A 89 10.64 1.02 -21.64
N GLY A 90 10.70 0.12 -20.65
CA GLY A 90 11.84 -0.06 -19.75
C GLY A 90 12.81 -1.18 -20.15
N TRP A 91 12.62 -1.83 -21.30
CA TRP A 91 13.36 -3.03 -21.67
C TRP A 91 14.90 -2.85 -21.64
N GLY A 92 15.60 -3.75 -20.95
CA GLY A 92 17.07 -3.72 -20.81
C GLY A 92 17.56 -3.60 -19.36
N ASP A 93 18.80 -3.16 -19.19
CA ASP A 93 19.48 -3.11 -17.88
C ASP A 93 18.87 -2.07 -16.94
N CYS A 94 18.73 -2.44 -15.67
CA CYS A 94 18.29 -1.52 -14.63
C CYS A 94 19.47 -0.73 -14.03
N PRO A 95 19.34 0.59 -13.84
CA PRO A 95 20.40 1.41 -13.26
C PRO A 95 20.69 1.10 -11.78
N ALA A 96 19.78 0.40 -11.07
CA ALA A 96 19.99 -0.22 -9.77
C ALA A 96 18.93 -1.31 -9.50
N LYS A 97 19.26 -2.32 -8.68
CA LYS A 97 18.31 -3.37 -8.23
C LYS A 97 17.12 -2.73 -7.50
N GLY A 98 15.91 -2.91 -8.02
CA GLY A 98 14.69 -2.30 -7.49
C GLY A 98 14.40 -0.86 -7.96
N ALA A 99 15.16 -0.33 -8.93
CA ALA A 99 14.94 1.01 -9.49
C ALA A 99 14.09 1.04 -10.77
N CYS A 100 13.74 -0.13 -11.30
CA CYS A 100 12.99 -0.30 -12.53
C CYS A 100 11.71 -1.05 -12.22
N GLN A 101 10.57 -0.42 -12.54
CA GLN A 101 9.24 -0.90 -12.18
C GLN A 101 8.86 -2.22 -12.89
N GLY A 102 9.52 -2.50 -14.03
CA GLY A 102 9.27 -3.69 -14.85
C GLY A 102 10.16 -4.91 -14.58
N ASP A 103 11.11 -4.85 -13.64
CA ASP A 103 11.92 -6.01 -13.21
C ASP A 103 11.13 -6.78 -12.14
N LEU A 104 10.30 -7.70 -12.59
CA LEU A 104 9.33 -8.43 -11.77
C LEU A 104 9.96 -9.61 -11.04
N ASN A 105 11.06 -10.15 -11.55
CA ASN A 105 11.78 -11.28 -10.94
C ASN A 105 12.97 -10.83 -10.05
N LEU A 106 13.31 -9.54 -10.06
CA LEU A 106 14.38 -8.88 -9.30
C LEU A 106 15.80 -9.35 -9.66
N ASP A 107 16.05 -9.70 -10.91
CA ASP A 107 17.36 -10.11 -11.43
C ASP A 107 18.22 -8.94 -11.94
N GLY A 108 17.64 -7.73 -12.04
CA GLY A 108 18.33 -6.50 -12.43
C GLY A 108 18.25 -6.17 -13.92
N VAL A 109 17.48 -6.92 -14.71
CA VAL A 109 17.17 -6.61 -16.11
C VAL A 109 15.67 -6.72 -16.36
N ILE A 110 15.15 -5.95 -17.32
CA ILE A 110 13.79 -6.13 -17.84
C ILE A 110 13.89 -6.94 -19.14
N ASP A 111 13.47 -8.20 -19.09
CA ASP A 111 13.56 -9.11 -20.22
C ASP A 111 12.32 -10.01 -20.42
N ALA A 112 12.49 -11.07 -21.21
CA ALA A 112 11.40 -11.98 -21.56
C ALA A 112 10.86 -12.76 -20.34
N LEU A 113 11.63 -12.90 -19.26
CA LEU A 113 11.18 -13.51 -18.01
C LEU A 113 10.19 -12.59 -17.27
N ASP A 114 10.44 -11.28 -17.25
CA ASP A 114 9.49 -10.31 -16.69
C ASP A 114 8.22 -10.24 -17.53
N LEU A 115 8.36 -10.24 -18.86
CA LEU A 115 7.21 -10.34 -19.75
C LEU A 115 6.39 -11.61 -19.47
N ALA A 116 7.03 -12.75 -19.24
CA ALA A 116 6.33 -13.99 -18.91
C ALA A 116 5.58 -13.88 -17.57
N LEU A 117 6.17 -13.23 -16.56
CA LEU A 117 5.51 -12.97 -15.28
C LEU A 117 4.30 -12.05 -15.44
N LEU A 118 4.43 -10.95 -16.20
CA LEU A 118 3.33 -10.05 -16.52
C LEU A 118 2.19 -10.79 -17.24
N LEU A 119 2.50 -11.51 -18.33
CA LEU A 119 1.51 -12.26 -19.09
C LEU A 119 0.85 -13.39 -18.28
N SER A 120 1.52 -13.94 -17.28
CA SER A 120 0.95 -14.98 -16.40
C SER A 120 -0.13 -14.45 -15.45
N ASN A 121 -0.13 -13.13 -15.19
CA ASN A 121 -1.07 -12.46 -14.30
C ASN A 121 -2.08 -11.58 -15.05
N TRP A 122 -2.14 -11.67 -16.38
CA TRP A 122 -3.03 -10.87 -17.22
C TRP A 122 -4.49 -10.95 -16.77
N SER A 123 -5.15 -9.81 -16.62
CA SER A 123 -6.51 -9.68 -16.08
C SER A 123 -7.39 -8.77 -16.90
#